data_AF-A0A8J3Z7E7-F1
#
_entry.id   AF-A0A8J3Z7E7-F1
#
_cell.length_a   1.000
_cell.length_b   1.000
_cell.length_c   1.000
_cell.angle_alpha   90.00
_cell.angle_beta   90.00
_cell.angle_gamma   90.00
#
_symmetry.space_group_name_H-M   'P 1'
#
loop_
_entity.id
_entity.type
_entity.pdbx_description
1 polymer ?
#
loop_
_entity_poly.entity_id
_entity_poly.type
_entity_poly.pdbx_seq_one_letter_code
_entity_poly.pdbx_strand_id
1 'polypeptide(L)'
;MPDRPDPEREIWVYDRALSLLLGEVIGTVERLPTERQPAWWATHVEDLRVQATVSDLYFDLTDELDAHHHDEFARLLEEAAERLRHRGGEPDDPEPVAELGHALADLIRGTLPEPPAGTLWFYGAPGGRSTIPPV
;
A
#
# COMPACT_ATOMS: atom_id res chain seq x y z
N MET A 1 -4.72 -15.14 -21.27
CA MET A 1 -3.73 -15.24 -20.19
C MET A 1 -3.85 -13.92 -19.46
N PRO A 2 -4.16 -13.88 -18.15
CA PRO A 2 -3.90 -12.64 -17.42
C PRO A 2 -2.40 -12.36 -17.58
N ASP A 3 -2.04 -11.09 -17.75
CA ASP A 3 -0.64 -10.69 -17.81
C ASP A 3 0.05 -11.24 -16.56
N ARG A 4 1.20 -11.87 -16.76
CA ARG A 4 2.02 -12.27 -15.63
C ARG A 4 2.45 -10.96 -14.96
N PRO A 5 2.28 -10.79 -13.64
CA PRO A 5 2.74 -9.58 -12.97
C PRO A 5 4.21 -9.36 -13.35
N ASP A 6 4.54 -8.11 -13.70
CA ASP A 6 5.87 -7.73 -14.12
C ASP A 6 6.79 -7.86 -12.90
N PRO A 7 7.73 -8.82 -12.87
CA PRO A 7 8.58 -9.04 -11.71
C PRO A 7 9.46 -7.82 -11.40
N GLU A 8 9.64 -6.90 -12.36
CA GLU A 8 10.35 -5.63 -12.14
C GLU A 8 9.53 -4.60 -11.36
N ARG A 9 8.22 -4.85 -11.17
CA ARG A 9 7.27 -4.02 -10.40
C ARG A 9 6.68 -4.74 -9.20
N GLU A 10 7.23 -5.89 -8.84
CA GLU A 10 6.78 -6.67 -7.69
C GLU A 10 7.53 -6.24 -6.42
N ILE A 11 6.77 -5.99 -5.36
CA ILE A 11 7.30 -5.87 -4.00
C ILE A 11 6.65 -6.93 -3.12
N TRP A 12 7.41 -7.42 -2.15
CA TRP A 12 6.89 -8.25 -1.09
C TRP A 12 6.57 -7.40 0.13
N VAL A 13 5.47 -7.69 0.79
CA VAL A 13 5.01 -6.94 1.95
C VAL A 13 4.67 -7.88 3.08
N TYR A 14 4.97 -7.47 4.30
CA TYR A 14 4.49 -8.19 5.47
C TYR A 14 2.99 -7.95 5.64
N ASP A 15 2.19 -9.01 5.62
CA ASP A 15 0.73 -8.91 5.53
C ASP A 15 0.10 -8.05 6.60
N ARG A 16 0.59 -8.19 7.84
CA ARG A 16 0.10 -7.38 8.97
C ARG A 16 0.33 -5.89 8.73
N ALA A 17 1.46 -5.51 8.12
CA ALA A 17 1.74 -4.10 7.81
C ALA A 17 0.82 -3.58 6.70
N LEU A 18 0.56 -4.39 5.67
CA LEU A 18 -0.40 -4.04 4.62
C LEU A 18 -1.81 -3.85 5.20
N SER A 19 -2.29 -4.79 6.03
CA SER A 19 -3.59 -4.68 6.70
C SER A 19 -3.72 -3.41 7.55
N LEU A 20 -2.68 -3.07 8.32
CA LEU A 20 -2.67 -1.86 9.16
C LEU A 20 -2.73 -0.58 8.30
N LEU A 21 -1.94 -0.53 7.23
CA LEU A 21 -1.90 0.61 6.32
C LEU A 21 -3.25 0.81 5.62
N LEU A 22 -3.80 -0.25 5.00
CA LEU A 22 -5.09 -0.18 4.31
C LEU A 22 -6.22 0.16 5.29
N GLY A 23 -6.16 -0.36 6.52
CA GLY A 23 -7.09 0.02 7.59
C GLY A 23 -7.06 1.51 7.93
N GLU A 24 -5.87 2.14 7.98
CA GLU A 24 -5.77 3.59 8.20
C GLU A 24 -6.24 4.39 6.99
N VAL A 25 -5.98 3.94 5.75
CA VAL A 25 -6.53 4.56 4.54
C VAL A 25 -8.05 4.56 4.59
N ILE A 26 -8.66 3.39 4.80
CA ILE A 26 -10.13 3.24 4.91
C ILE A 26 -10.68 4.13 6.03
N GLY A 27 -10.09 4.04 7.23
CA GLY A 27 -10.53 4.85 8.36
C GLY A 27 -10.36 6.36 8.13
N THR A 28 -9.39 6.78 7.31
CA THR A 28 -9.19 8.19 6.96
C THR A 28 -10.24 8.67 5.99
N VAL A 29 -10.51 7.93 4.91
CA VAL A 29 -11.53 8.30 3.93
C VAL A 29 -12.95 8.23 4.52
N GLU A 30 -13.26 7.23 5.33
CA GLU A 30 -14.58 7.09 5.96
C GLU A 30 -14.90 8.20 6.97
N ARG A 31 -13.88 8.88 7.51
CA ARG A 31 -14.06 10.06 8.37
C ARG A 31 -14.42 11.33 7.58
N LEU A 32 -14.21 11.34 6.27
CA LEU A 32 -14.57 12.46 5.41
C LEU A 32 -16.08 12.46 5.13
N PRO A 33 -16.72 13.64 5.02
CA PRO A 33 -18.06 13.75 4.45
C PRO A 33 -18.10 13.09 3.07
N THR A 34 -19.20 12.44 2.70
CA THR A 34 -19.35 11.71 1.44
C THR A 34 -19.02 12.57 0.22
N GLU A 35 -19.32 13.87 0.26
CA GLU A 35 -19.03 14.82 -0.84
C GLU A 35 -17.54 15.12 -1.00
N ARG A 36 -16.70 14.74 -0.03
CA ARG A 36 -15.25 14.92 -0.03
C ARG A 36 -14.49 13.61 -0.17
N GLN A 37 -15.18 12.47 -0.24
CA GLN A 37 -14.53 11.20 -0.53
C GLN A 37 -14.10 11.16 -2.00
N PRO A 38 -13.02 10.43 -2.33
CA PRO A 38 -12.61 10.22 -3.71
C PRO A 38 -13.77 9.67 -4.55
N ALA A 39 -13.91 10.14 -5.79
CA ALA A 39 -15.04 9.76 -6.64
C ALA A 39 -15.09 8.24 -6.93
N TRP A 40 -13.93 7.58 -6.96
CA TRP A 40 -13.78 6.14 -7.15
C TRP A 40 -14.00 5.32 -5.87
N TRP A 41 -14.00 5.96 -4.69
CA TRP A 41 -14.01 5.27 -3.40
C TRP A 41 -15.16 4.27 -3.23
N ALA A 42 -16.38 4.68 -3.58
CA ALA A 42 -17.57 3.86 -3.41
C ALA A 42 -17.53 2.56 -4.23
N THR A 43 -16.75 2.52 -5.31
CA THR A 43 -16.59 1.34 -6.15
C THR A 43 -15.56 0.36 -5.57
N HIS A 44 -14.48 0.86 -4.96
CA HIS A 44 -13.31 0.04 -4.61
C HIS A 44 -13.11 -0.20 -3.10
N VAL A 45 -13.91 0.44 -2.23
CA VAL A 45 -13.74 0.29 -0.77
C VAL A 45 -13.94 -1.15 -0.29
N GLU A 46 -14.83 -1.93 -0.91
CA GLU A 46 -15.02 -3.34 -0.54
C GLU A 46 -13.79 -4.18 -0.89
N ASP A 47 -13.17 -3.96 -2.05
CA ASP A 47 -11.95 -4.67 -2.45
C ASP A 47 -10.77 -4.31 -1.54
N LEU A 48 -10.65 -3.03 -1.18
CA LEU A 48 -9.69 -2.57 -0.17
C LEU A 48 -9.88 -3.26 1.18
N ARG A 49 -11.13 -3.45 1.63
CA ARG A 49 -11.42 -4.17 2.88
C ARG A 49 -11.08 -5.65 2.79
N VAL A 50 -11.34 -6.27 1.64
CA VAL A 50 -10.97 -7.67 1.38
C VAL A 50 -9.45 -7.81 1.43
N GLN A 51 -8.70 -6.96 0.73
CA GLN A 51 -7.23 -6.99 0.74
C GLN A 51 -6.64 -6.65 2.11
N ALA A 52 -7.28 -5.75 2.89
CA ALA A 52 -6.88 -5.49 4.27
C ALA A 52 -7.07 -6.73 5.19
N THR A 53 -7.96 -7.65 4.82
CA THR A 53 -8.32 -8.82 5.63
C THR A 53 -7.66 -10.11 5.12
N VAL A 54 -7.38 -10.21 3.82
CA VAL A 54 -6.90 -11.41 3.14
C VAL A 54 -5.50 -11.17 2.59
N SER A 55 -4.54 -11.84 3.21
CA SER A 55 -3.09 -11.71 2.99
C SER A 55 -2.59 -12.33 1.68
N ASP A 56 -3.24 -13.38 1.16
CA ASP A 56 -2.74 -14.15 0.01
C ASP A 56 -3.18 -13.61 -1.36
N LEU A 57 -3.78 -12.41 -1.41
CA LEU A 57 -4.22 -11.79 -2.68
C LEU A 57 -3.16 -10.82 -3.17
N TYR A 58 -2.82 -10.91 -4.46
CA TYR A 58 -2.08 -9.86 -5.15
C TYR A 58 -2.81 -8.53 -4.94
N PHE A 59 -2.07 -7.50 -4.56
CA PHE A 59 -2.61 -6.16 -4.43
C PHE A 59 -2.79 -5.57 -5.83
N ASP A 60 -4.00 -5.67 -6.38
CA ASP A 60 -4.31 -5.38 -7.79
C ASP A 60 -5.32 -4.23 -7.96
N LEU A 61 -5.28 -3.25 -7.04
CA LEU A 61 -6.18 -2.09 -7.12
C LEU A 61 -5.78 -1.06 -8.18
N THR A 62 -4.56 -1.14 -8.69
CA THR A 62 -4.08 -0.16 -9.67
C THR A 62 -4.59 -0.43 -11.08
N ASP A 63 -4.92 -1.67 -11.44
CA ASP A 63 -5.29 -1.97 -12.83
C ASP A 63 -6.66 -1.40 -13.23
N GLU A 64 -7.53 -1.14 -12.25
CA GLU A 64 -8.87 -0.56 -12.47
C GLU A 64 -8.93 0.96 -12.33
N LEU A 65 -7.88 1.59 -11.79
CA LEU A 65 -7.81 3.02 -11.58
C LEU A 65 -7.13 3.73 -12.77
N ASP A 66 -7.64 4.90 -13.13
CA ASP A 66 -6.95 5.76 -14.08
C ASP A 66 -5.77 6.51 -13.43
N ALA A 67 -4.94 7.15 -14.25
CA ALA A 67 -3.74 7.86 -13.77
C ALA A 67 -4.04 8.99 -12.76
N HIS A 68 -5.24 9.59 -12.80
CA HIS A 68 -5.63 10.61 -11.81
C HIS A 68 -5.95 9.96 -10.47
N HIS A 69 -6.69 8.85 -10.49
CA HIS A 69 -7.01 8.08 -9.30
C HIS A 69 -5.80 7.37 -8.69
N HIS A 70 -4.81 6.98 -9.50
CA HIS A 70 -3.50 6.49 -9.02
C HIS A 70 -2.81 7.51 -8.13
N ASP A 71 -2.67 8.75 -8.58
CA ASP A 71 -2.00 9.77 -7.78
C ASP A 71 -2.79 10.15 -6.53
N GLU A 72 -4.13 10.15 -6.61
CA GLU A 72 -4.98 10.35 -5.44
C GLU A 72 -4.82 9.21 -4.42
N PHE A 73 -4.79 7.96 -4.86
CA PHE A 73 -4.59 6.82 -3.98
C PHE A 73 -3.18 6.79 -3.37
N ALA A 74 -2.15 7.11 -4.16
CA ALA A 74 -0.78 7.30 -3.66
C ALA A 74 -0.73 8.37 -2.56
N ARG A 75 -1.43 9.50 -2.73
CA ARG A 75 -1.54 10.54 -1.69
C ARG A 75 -2.23 10.04 -0.42
N LEU A 76 -3.27 9.21 -0.54
CA LEU A 76 -3.94 8.61 0.63
C LEU A 76 -3.03 7.64 1.39
N LEU A 77 -2.19 6.88 0.69
CA LEU A 77 -1.20 5.99 1.30
C LEU A 77 -0.14 6.77 2.08
N GLU A 78 0.36 7.87 1.52
CA GLU A 78 1.30 8.78 2.19
C GLU A 78 0.67 9.42 3.43
N GLU A 79 -0.59 9.90 3.32
CA GLU A 79 -1.29 10.48 4.46
C GLU A 79 -1.50 9.43 5.57
N ALA A 80 -1.92 8.22 5.21
CA ALA A 80 -2.10 7.13 6.17
C ALA A 80 -0.78 6.74 6.85
N ALA A 81 0.33 6.68 6.09
CA ALA A 81 1.66 6.43 6.62
C ALA A 81 2.05 7.47 7.67
N GLU A 82 1.94 8.76 7.36
CA GLU A 82 2.29 9.84 8.30
C GLU A 82 1.37 9.87 9.53
N ARG A 83 0.07 9.57 9.34
CA ARG A 83 -0.86 9.45 10.47
C ARG A 83 -0.46 8.31 11.41
N LEU A 84 -0.10 7.14 10.87
CA LEU A 84 0.35 6.00 11.67
C LEU A 84 1.60 6.31 12.49
N ARG A 85 2.59 7.02 11.91
CA ARG A 85 3.80 7.47 12.64
C ARG A 85 3.45 8.34 13.84
N HIS A 86 2.44 9.19 13.71
CA HIS A 86 2.06 10.16 14.75
C HIS A 86 0.97 9.68 15.70
N ARG A 87 0.28 8.56 15.40
CA ARG A 87 -0.91 8.12 16.15
C ARG A 87 -0.61 7.68 17.58
N GLY A 88 0.63 7.27 17.89
CA GLY A 88 1.05 6.83 19.23
C GLY A 88 0.20 5.66 19.75
N GLY A 89 0.63 4.43 19.48
CA GLY A 89 -0.07 3.19 19.84
C GLY A 89 0.47 2.01 19.02
N GLU A 90 -0.11 0.81 19.16
CA GLU A 90 0.24 -0.31 18.28
C GLU A 90 0.13 0.09 16.80
N PRO A 91 1.08 -0.33 15.93
CA PRO A 91 2.22 -1.20 16.24
C PRO A 91 3.31 -0.51 17.06
N ASP A 92 4.00 -1.27 17.93
CA ASP A 92 5.14 -0.80 18.75
C ASP A 92 6.26 -0.14 17.92
N ASP A 93 6.25 -0.37 16.60
CA ASP A 93 7.08 0.31 15.62
C ASP A 93 6.24 0.65 14.37
N PRO A 94 5.76 1.91 14.22
CA PRO A 94 4.99 2.34 13.05
C PRO A 94 5.88 2.65 11.83
N GLU A 95 7.20 2.73 12.00
CA GLU A 95 8.12 3.12 10.93
C GLU A 95 8.09 2.13 9.74
N PRO A 96 8.12 0.79 9.93
CA PRO A 96 8.02 -0.15 8.81
C PRO A 96 6.70 -0.05 8.04
N VAL A 97 5.59 0.29 8.71
CA VAL A 97 4.29 0.46 8.05
C VAL A 97 4.24 1.77 7.27
N ALA A 98 4.84 2.82 7.82
CA ALA A 98 4.94 4.10 7.13
C ALA A 98 5.88 4.03 5.92
N GLU A 99 7.02 3.36 6.06
CA GLU A 99 7.93 3.08 4.94
C GLU A 99 7.23 2.28 3.83
N LEU A 100 6.40 1.30 4.20
CA LEU A 100 5.55 0.57 3.25
C LEU A 100 4.57 1.49 2.52
N GLY A 101 3.91 2.42 3.23
CA GLY A 101 2.96 3.35 2.60
C GLY A 101 3.62 4.27 1.57
N HIS A 102 4.80 4.79 1.88
CA HIS A 102 5.60 5.56 0.93
C HIS A 102 6.06 4.70 -0.26
N ALA A 103 6.51 3.47 -0.02
CA ALA A 103 6.91 2.56 -1.09
C ALA A 103 5.77 2.19 -2.04
N LEU A 104 4.56 1.96 -1.53
CA LEU A 104 3.38 1.71 -2.36
C LEU A 104 3.00 2.95 -3.16
N ALA A 105 3.08 4.16 -2.57
CA ALA A 105 2.83 5.41 -3.28
C ALA A 105 3.84 5.62 -4.42
N ASP A 106 5.13 5.37 -4.17
CA ASP A 106 6.18 5.41 -5.17
C ASP A 106 5.99 4.35 -6.27
N LEU A 107 5.54 3.15 -5.91
CA LEU A 107 5.25 2.09 -6.86
C LEU A 107 4.11 2.48 -7.81
N ILE A 108 3.01 3.00 -7.26
CA ILE A 108 1.86 3.49 -8.03
C ILE A 108 2.27 4.61 -8.98
N ARG A 109 3.19 5.49 -8.57
CA ARG A 109 3.70 6.58 -9.40
C ARG A 109 4.81 6.16 -10.37
N GLY A 110 5.29 4.93 -10.28
CA GLY A 110 6.44 4.44 -11.07
C GLY A 110 7.76 5.09 -10.70
N THR A 111 7.89 5.60 -9.47
CA THR A 111 9.09 6.25 -8.90
C THR A 111 9.83 5.38 -7.89
N LEU A 112 9.33 4.17 -7.60
CA LEU A 112 9.99 3.25 -6.69
C LEU A 112 11.40 2.89 -7.20
N PRO A 113 12.45 3.04 -6.38
CA PRO A 113 13.79 2.65 -6.76
C PRO A 113 13.87 1.15 -7.06
N GLU A 114 14.71 0.77 -8.02
CA GLU A 114 15.01 -0.65 -8.28
C GLU A 114 15.67 -1.30 -7.05
N PRO A 115 15.34 -2.57 -6.74
CA PRO A 115 16.05 -3.32 -5.72
C PRO A 115 17.49 -3.63 -6.15
N PRO A 116 18.39 -3.95 -5.20
CA PRO A 116 19.69 -4.51 -5.52
C PRO A 116 19.61 -5.67 -6.51
N ALA A 117 20.58 -5.76 -7.42
CA ALA A 117 20.58 -6.75 -8.49
C ALA A 117 20.40 -8.19 -7.95
N GLY A 118 19.44 -8.92 -8.51
CA GLY A 118 19.13 -10.29 -8.11
C GLY A 118 18.30 -10.42 -6.82
N THR A 119 17.63 -9.35 -6.40
CA THR A 119 16.75 -9.34 -5.22
C THR A 119 15.43 -8.64 -5.52
N LEU A 120 14.45 -8.85 -4.64
CA LEU A 120 13.16 -8.14 -4.61
C LEU A 120 13.07 -7.32 -3.32
N TRP A 121 12.37 -6.19 -3.36
CA TRP A 121 12.10 -5.42 -2.14
C TRP A 121 11.15 -6.17 -1.21
N PHE A 122 11.42 -6.08 0.10
CA PHE A 122 10.53 -6.57 1.16
C PHE A 122 10.27 -5.49 2.20
N TYR A 123 9.01 -5.11 2.38
CA TYR A 123 8.57 -3.99 3.21
C TYR A 123 7.66 -4.42 4.38
N GLY A 124 7.53 -3.57 5.40
CA GLY A 124 6.60 -3.75 6.51
C GLY A 124 7.00 -4.79 7.56
N ALA A 125 8.14 -5.45 7.39
CA ALA A 125 8.65 -6.40 8.37
C ALA A 125 9.22 -5.69 9.62
N PRO A 126 9.20 -6.34 10.80
CA PRO A 126 9.94 -5.86 11.96
C PRO A 126 11.42 -5.68 11.61
N GLY A 127 11.94 -4.46 11.77
CA GLY A 127 13.30 -4.09 11.34
C GLY A 127 13.37 -3.26 10.05
N GLY A 128 12.23 -3.00 9.39
CA GLY A 128 12.13 -2.10 8.23
C GLY A 128 12.36 -2.79 6.89
N ARG A 129 12.55 -1.98 5.84
CA ARG A 129 12.83 -2.46 4.48
C ARG A 129 14.06 -3.37 4.42
N SER A 130 13.90 -4.47 3.70
CA SER A 130 14.97 -5.41 3.37
C SER A 130 14.79 -5.94 1.95
N THR A 131 15.56 -6.95 1.58
CA THR A 131 15.49 -7.59 0.26
C THR A 131 15.45 -9.10 0.40
N ILE A 132 14.79 -9.77 -0.52
CA ILE A 132 14.66 -11.23 -0.57
C ILE A 132 15.09 -11.77 -1.94
N PRO A 133 15.55 -13.02 -2.04
CA PRO A 133 15.81 -13.63 -3.35
C PRO A 133 14.50 -13.79 -4.14
N PRO A 134 14.54 -13.66 -5.48
CA PRO A 134 13.40 -14.00 -6.32
C PRO A 134 13.09 -15.50 -6.22
N VAL A 135 11.80 -15.85 -6.23
CA VAL A 135 11.29 -17.22 -6.12
C VAL A 135 11.30 -17.99 -7.43
#